data_AF-T1BFC5-F1
#
_entry.id   AF-T1BFC5-F1
#
_cell.length_a   1.000
_cell.length_b   1.000
_cell.length_c   1.000
_cell.angle_alpha   90.00
_cell.angle_beta   90.00
_cell.angle_gamma   90.00
#
_symmetry.space_group_name_H-M   'P 1'
#
loop_
_entity.id
_entity.type
_entity.pdbx_description
1 polymer ?
#
loop_
_entity_poly.entity_id
_entity_poly.type
_entity_poly.pdbx_seq_one_letter_code
_entity_poly.pdbx_strand_id
1 'polypeptide(L)' 'MSAADSRIRKIEAQLQRVIAGLVARDVKDPRVGHVTITAVRLATDLGLARVYFVPFAAENSAD' A
#
# COMPACT_ATOMS: atom_id res chain seq x y z
N MET A 1 -1.70 -14.31 21.74
CA MET A 1 -2.12 -13.57 20.53
C MET A 1 -3.64 -13.47 20.51
N SER A 2 -4.19 -12.26 20.57
CA SER A 2 -5.65 -12.05 20.52
C SER A 2 -6.18 -12.33 19.11
N ALA A 3 -7.30 -13.04 19.00
CA ALA A 3 -7.92 -13.42 17.73
C ALA A 3 -8.28 -12.22 16.82
N ALA A 4 -8.46 -11.04 17.40
CA ALA A 4 -8.74 -9.79 16.66
C ALA A 4 -7.55 -9.36 15.79
N ASP A 5 -6.31 -9.53 16.29
CA ASP A 5 -5.09 -9.15 15.57
C ASP A 5 -4.88 -10.01 14.32
N SER A 6 -5.23 -11.30 14.41
CA SER A 6 -5.17 -12.24 13.28
C SER A 6 -6.16 -11.91 12.17
N ARG A 7 -7.34 -11.37 12.50
CA ARG A 7 -8.33 -10.95 11.49
C ARG A 7 -7.83 -9.70 10.76
N ILE A 8 -7.32 -8.72 11.51
CA ILE A 8 -6.79 -7.47 10.94
C ILE A 8 -5.63 -7.79 9.98
N ARG A 9 -4.65 -8.60 10.40
CA ARG A 9 -3.51 -8.98 9.51
C ARG A 9 -3.94 -9.65 8.22
N LYS A 10 -4.96 -10.50 8.26
CA LYS A 10 -5.50 -11.13 7.05
C LYS A 10 -6.10 -10.09 6.11
N ILE A 11 -6.87 -9.15 6.65
CA ILE A 11 -7.47 -8.06 5.88
C ILE A 11 -6.37 -7.16 5.30
N GLU A 12 -5.35 -6.81 6.09
CA GLU A 12 -4.19 -6.02 5.64
C GLU A 12 -3.49 -6.69 4.45
N ALA A 13 -3.21 -8.00 4.55
CA ALA A 13 -2.56 -8.76 3.48
C ALA A 13 -3.42 -8.83 2.21
N GLN A 14 -4.74 -9.01 2.35
CA GLN A 14 -5.65 -9.01 1.20
C GLN A 14 -5.73 -7.61 0.56
N LEU A 15 -5.83 -6.57 1.38
CA LEU A 15 -5.91 -5.19 0.93
C LEU A 15 -4.63 -4.76 0.21
N GLN A 16 -3.46 -5.15 0.73
CA GLN A 16 -2.18 -4.95 0.06
C GLN A 16 -2.18 -5.56 -1.35
N ARG A 17 -2.63 -6.81 -1.50
CA ARG A 17 -2.65 -7.49 -2.81
C ARG A 17 -3.60 -6.80 -3.80
N VAL A 18 -4.78 -6.40 -3.35
CA VAL A 18 -5.78 -5.71 -4.19
C VAL A 18 -5.28 -4.33 -4.60
N ILE A 19 -4.82 -3.52 -3.66
CA ILE A 19 -4.30 -2.18 -3.93
C ILE A 19 -3.05 -2.25 -4.81
N ALA A 20 -2.11 -3.17 -4.55
CA ALA A 20 -0.93 -3.34 -5.40
C ALA A 20 -1.31 -3.65 -6.86
N GLY A 21 -2.30 -4.53 -7.06
CA GLY A 21 -2.80 -4.84 -8.40
C GLY A 21 -3.51 -3.67 -9.08
N LEU A 22 -4.29 -2.88 -8.33
CA LEU A 22 -4.97 -1.68 -8.85
C LEU A 22 -3.96 -0.59 -9.22
N VAL A 23 -3.08 -0.24 -8.29
CA VAL A 23 -2.06 0.80 -8.47
C VAL A 23 -1.15 0.47 -9.65
N ALA A 24 -0.71 -0.79 -9.78
CA ALA A 24 0.13 -1.20 -10.90
C ALA A 24 -0.57 -1.10 -12.28
N ARG A 25 -1.90 -1.11 -12.33
CA ARG A 25 -2.68 -1.01 -13.57
C ARG A 25 -3.09 0.43 -13.90
N ASP A 26 -3.50 1.19 -12.89
CA ASP A 26 -4.12 2.50 -13.07
C ASP A 26 -3.12 3.66 -12.93
N VAL A 27 -2.03 3.49 -12.18
CA VAL A 27 -1.01 4.53 -12.03
C VAL A 27 -0.08 4.52 -13.23
N LYS A 28 -0.38 5.39 -14.19
CA LYS A 28 0.43 5.69 -15.38
C LYS A 28 1.00 7.10 -15.32
N ASP A 29 1.53 7.49 -14.17
CA ASP A 29 2.17 8.80 -14.05
C ASP A 29 3.66 8.69 -14.39
N PRO A 30 4.11 9.31 -15.51
CA PRO A 30 5.49 9.23 -15.97
C PRO A 30 6.50 9.88 -15.03
N ARG A 31 6.08 10.70 -14.06
CA ARG A 31 6.98 11.39 -13.11
C ARG A 31 7.39 10.53 -11.93
N VAL A 32 6.58 9.53 -11.57
CA VAL A 32 6.84 8.62 -10.44
C VAL A 32 7.23 7.22 -10.89
N GLY A 33 6.99 6.87 -12.15
CA GLY A 33 7.31 5.56 -12.71
C GLY A 33 6.47 4.44 -12.06
N HIS A 34 7.04 3.24 -11.96
CA HIS A 34 6.38 2.13 -11.28
C HIS A 34 6.26 2.38 -9.77
N VAL A 35 5.05 2.27 -9.21
CA VAL A 35 4.82 2.41 -7.76
C VAL A 35 4.60 1.04 -7.14
N THR A 36 5.39 0.69 -6.11
CA THR A 36 5.25 -0.58 -5.38
C THR A 36 4.68 -0.33 -3.99
N ILE A 37 3.63 -1.09 -3.63
CA ILE A 37 3.02 -1.04 -2.29
C ILE A 37 3.75 -2.01 -1.36
N THR A 38 4.37 -1.49 -0.31
CA THR A 38 5.22 -2.28 0.61
C THR A 38 4.44 -2.80 1.80
N ALA A 39 3.53 -2.00 2.35
CA ALA A 39 2.72 -2.38 3.51
C ALA A 39 1.39 -1.62 3.54
N VAL A 40 0.40 -2.23 4.17
CA VAL A 40 -0.87 -1.58 4.51
C VAL A 40 -1.13 -1.83 5.99
N ARG A 41 -1.36 -0.76 6.75
CA ARG A 41 -1.67 -0.83 8.17
C ARG A 41 -3.08 -0.32 8.43
N LEU A 42 -3.90 -1.15 9.02
CA LEU A 42 -5.27 -0.81 9.39
C LEU A 42 -5.32 -0.35 10.85
N ALA A 43 -6.19 0.63 11.11
CA ALA A 43 -6.56 0.99 12.46
C ALA A 43 -7.41 -0.11 13.10
N THR A 44 -7.40 -0.17 14.43
CA THR A 44 -8.14 -1.17 15.22
C THR A 44 -9.66 -1.09 15.05
N ASP A 45 -10.17 0.08 14.67
CA ASP A 45 -11.57 0.37 14.35
C ASP A 45 -11.91 0.16 12.86
N LEU A 46 -10.93 -0.23 12.02
CA LEU A 46 -11.06 -0.40 10.57
C LEU A 46 -11.51 0.86 9.80
N GLY A 47 -11.61 2.02 10.44
CA GLY A 47 -12.03 3.27 9.80
C GLY A 47 -10.93 3.97 9.00
N LEU A 48 -9.66 3.68 9.30
CA LEU A 48 -8.50 4.27 8.63
C LEU A 48 -7.51 3.21 8.16
N ALA A 49 -7.05 3.34 6.92
CA ALA A 49 -5.96 2.56 6.34
C ALA A 49 -4.79 3.46 5.97
N ARG A 50 -3.58 3.13 6.45
CA ARG A 50 -2.33 3.76 6.01
C ARG A 50 -1.64 2.84 5.02
N VAL A 51 -1.38 3.35 3.82
CA VAL A 51 -0.72 2.63 2.74
C VAL A 51 0.69 3.19 2.58
N TYR A 52 1.69 2.31 2.62
CA TYR A 52 3.09 2.64 2.41
C TYR A 52 3.50 2.18 1.02
N PHE A 53 4.12 3.07 0.27
CA PHE A 53 4.55 2.82 -1.09
C PHE A 53 5.95 3.39 -1.35
N VAL A 54 6.61 2.82 -2.36
CA VAL A 54 7.89 3.31 -2.88
C VAL A 54 7.74 3.58 -4.38
N PRO A 55 8.03 4.81 -4.85
CA PRO A 55 8.14 5.08 -6.28
C PRO A 55 9.48 4.54 -6.80
N PHE A 56 9.48 3.96 -8.00
CA PHE A 56 10.69 3.42 -8.63
C PHE A 56 11.57 4.49 -9.28
N ALA A 57 11.19 5.77 -9.23
CA ALA A 57 12.05 6.87 -9.61
C ALA A 57 13.03 7.19 -8.47
N ALA A 58 14.23 6.61 -8.54
CA ALA A 58 15.38 7.02 -7.72
C ALA A 58 15.94 8.41 -8.11
N GLU A 59 15.32 9.13 -9.04
CA GLU A 59 15.72 10.48 -9.46
C GLU A 59 14.49 11.37 -9.63
N ASN A 60 13.94 11.85 -8.53
CA ASN A 60 13.46 13.22 -8.50
C ASN A 60 14.32 13.93 -7.46
N SER A 61 15.48 14.40 -7.92
CA SER A 61 16.08 15.60 -7.36
C SER A 61 14.97 16.65 -7.38
N ALA A 62 14.41 16.94 -6.21
CA ALA A 62 13.62 18.14 -6.03
C ALA A 62 14.61 19.31 -6.07
N ASP A 63 14.91 19.75 -7.29
CA ASP A 63 15.35 21.12 -7.62
C ASP A 63 14.33 21.69 -8.62
#